data_AF-A4JMI0-F1
#
_entry.id   AF-A4JMI0-F1
#
_cell.length_a   1.000
_cell.length_b   1.000
_cell.length_c   1.000
_cell.angle_alpha   90.00
_cell.angle_beta   90.00
_cell.angle_gamma   90.00
#
_symmetry.space_group_name_H-M   'P 1'
#
loop_
_entity.id
_entity.type
_entity.pdbx_description
1 polymer ?
#
loop_
_entity_poly.entity_id
_entity_poly.type
_entity_poly.pdbx_seq_one_letter_code
_entity_poly.pdbx_strand_id
1 'polypeptide(L)'
;MPETVRLLADTRVLQAQVDLLKASIEALGDGSELEAFRQELRRYLDRMRLDVVHGDRVTTRGADGTLEVRYVLRFGADFERVLAAFRTRKFDD
;
A
#
# COMPACT_ATOMS: atom_id res chain seq x y z
N MET A 1 25.35 -15.24 25.74
CA MET A 1 23.95 -15.68 25.54
C MET A 1 23.52 -15.16 24.17
N PRO A 2 22.86 -15.96 23.32
CA PRO A 2 22.39 -15.47 22.02
C PRO A 2 21.30 -14.40 22.25
N GLU A 3 21.46 -13.22 21.64
CA GLU A 3 20.39 -12.22 21.58
C GLU A 3 19.26 -12.78 20.71
N THR A 4 18.04 -12.83 21.25
CA THR A 4 16.87 -13.25 20.48
C THR A 4 16.39 -12.04 19.66
N VAL A 5 16.32 -12.19 18.34
CA VAL A 5 15.78 -11.16 17.44
C VAL A 5 14.42 -11.60 16.92
N ARG A 6 13.40 -10.76 17.12
CA ARG A 6 12.05 -10.97 16.62
C ARG A 6 11.76 -9.99 15.48
N LEU A 7 11.50 -10.54 14.30
CA LEU A 7 11.11 -9.77 13.11
C LEU A 7 9.59 -9.72 13.03
N LEU A 8 9.03 -8.52 12.93
CA LEU A 8 7.60 -8.28 12.86
C LEU A 8 7.29 -7.43 11.61
N ALA A 9 6.19 -7.74 10.93
CA ALA A 9 5.63 -6.92 9.87
C ALA A 9 4.43 -6.13 10.41
N ASP A 10 4.43 -4.81 10.24
CA ASP A 10 3.31 -3.94 10.57
C ASP A 10 2.56 -3.59 9.27
N THR A 11 1.36 -4.14 9.13
CA THR A 11 0.51 -3.99 7.93
C THR A 11 -0.55 -2.90 8.08
N ARG A 12 -0.57 -2.14 9.19
CA ARG A 12 -1.64 -1.15 9.44
C ARG A 12 -1.66 -0.05 8.38
N VAL A 13 -0.49 0.39 7.93
CA VAL A 13 -0.35 1.40 6.87
C VAL A 13 -0.83 0.82 5.54
N LEU A 14 -0.38 -0.38 5.18
CA LEU A 14 -0.84 -1.09 3.98
C LEU A 14 -2.36 -1.26 3.97
N GLN A 15 -2.96 -1.62 5.10
CA GLN A 15 -4.42 -1.76 5.23
C GLN A 15 -5.14 -0.43 5.01
N ALA A 16 -4.67 0.66 5.62
CA ALA A 16 -5.24 2.00 5.41
C ALA A 16 -5.17 2.44 3.94
N GLN A 17 -4.09 2.10 3.23
CA GLN A 17 -3.96 2.36 1.79
C GLN A 17 -4.96 1.53 0.95
N VAL A 18 -5.17 0.26 1.29
CA VAL A 18 -6.21 -0.58 0.67
C VAL A 18 -7.60 0.02 0.88
N ASP A 19 -7.90 0.49 2.09
CA ASP A 19 -9.21 1.05 2.41
C ASP A 19 -9.45 2.38 1.65
N LEU A 20 -8.42 3.22 1.52
CA LEU A 20 -8.48 4.44 0.71
C LEU A 20 -8.75 4.13 -0.78
N LEU A 21 -8.12 3.10 -1.33
CA LEU A 21 -8.35 2.68 -2.72
C LEU A 21 -9.78 2.19 -2.92
N LYS A 22 -10.30 1.36 -2.02
CA LYS A 22 -11.69 0.89 -2.10
C LYS A 22 -12.67 2.06 -2.13
N ALA A 23 -12.52 3.02 -1.20
CA ALA A 23 -13.35 4.22 -1.18
C ALA A 23 -13.23 5.05 -2.47
N SER A 24 -12.02 5.14 -3.04
CA SER A 24 -11.79 5.85 -4.31
C SER A 24 -12.47 5.16 -5.50
N ILE A 25 -12.47 3.83 -5.53
CA ILE A 25 -13.16 3.02 -6.55
C ILE A 25 -14.67 3.17 -6.43
N GLU A 26 -15.22 3.09 -5.22
CA GLU A 26 -16.66 3.26 -4.98
C GLU A 26 -17.16 4.65 -5.40
N ALA A 27 -16.33 5.68 -5.23
CA ALA A 27 -16.64 7.05 -5.64
C ALA A 27 -16.63 7.30 -7.16
N LEU A 28 -16.15 6.35 -7.98
CA LEU A 28 -16.07 6.52 -9.43
C LEU A 28 -17.45 6.66 -10.10
N GLY A 29 -18.51 6.09 -9.52
CA GLY A 29 -19.84 6.06 -10.16
C GLY A 29 -19.84 5.30 -11.49
N ASP A 30 -20.94 5.38 -12.26
CA ASP A 30 -21.13 4.61 -13.50
C ASP A 30 -21.15 5.50 -14.76
N GLY A 31 -20.64 4.98 -15.88
CA GLY A 31 -20.64 5.66 -17.18
C GLY A 31 -19.69 5.02 -18.21
N SER A 32 -19.94 5.20 -19.51
CA SER A 32 -19.15 4.60 -20.58
C SER A 32 -17.70 5.12 -20.65
N GLU A 33 -17.47 6.41 -20.37
CA GLU A 33 -16.13 7.01 -20.25
C GLU A 33 -15.36 6.47 -19.04
N LEU A 34 -16.10 6.02 -18.01
CA LEU A 34 -15.57 5.44 -16.79
C LEU A 34 -15.14 3.98 -16.94
N GLU A 35 -15.71 3.25 -17.90
CA GLU A 35 -15.31 1.87 -18.19
C GLU A 35 -13.88 1.77 -18.73
N ALA A 36 -13.48 2.72 -19.59
CA ALA A 36 -12.09 2.78 -20.07
C ALA A 36 -11.11 3.02 -18.90
N PHE A 37 -11.46 3.96 -18.01
CA PHE A 37 -10.68 4.23 -16.80
C PHE A 37 -10.63 3.01 -15.86
N ARG A 38 -11.75 2.29 -15.67
CA ARG A 38 -11.81 1.06 -14.84
C ARG A 38 -10.93 -0.06 -15.41
N GLN A 39 -10.91 -0.24 -16.73
CA GLN A 39 -10.04 -1.22 -17.38
C GLN A 39 -8.57 -0.91 -17.16
N GLU A 40 -8.19 0.36 -17.33
CA GLU A 40 -6.82 0.78 -17.11
C GLU A 40 -6.42 0.69 -15.63
N LEU A 41 -7.30 1.10 -14.73
CA LEU A 41 -7.13 0.97 -13.29
C LEU A 41 -6.85 -0.48 -12.89
N ARG A 42 -7.56 -1.46 -13.46
CA ARG A 42 -7.31 -2.88 -13.18
C ARG A 42 -5.87 -3.30 -13.52
N ARG A 43 -5.33 -2.82 -14.65
CA ARG A 43 -3.92 -3.06 -15.04
C ARG A 43 -2.93 -2.44 -14.05
N TYR A 44 -3.23 -1.26 -13.51
CA TYR A 44 -2.38 -0.61 -12.50
C TYR A 44 -2.49 -1.27 -11.13
N LEU A 45 -3.67 -1.74 -10.72
CA LEU A 45 -3.86 -2.46 -9.46
C LEU A 45 -3.08 -3.78 -9.44
N ASP A 46 -3.01 -4.49 -10.57
CA ASP A 46 -2.20 -5.71 -10.68
C ASP A 46 -0.70 -5.43 -10.52
N ARG A 47 -0.20 -4.32 -11.06
CA ARG A 47 1.20 -3.87 -10.88
C ARG A 47 1.48 -3.47 -9.43
N MET A 48 0.58 -2.70 -8.83
CA MET A 48 0.68 -2.24 -7.44
C MET A 48 0.77 -3.40 -6.44
N ARG A 49 0.17 -4.57 -6.74
CA ARG A 49 0.30 -5.77 -5.89
C ARG A 49 1.75 -6.20 -5.68
N LEU A 50 2.63 -5.91 -6.63
CA LEU A 50 4.04 -6.25 -6.58
C LEU A 50 4.91 -5.11 -6.03
N ASP A 51 4.33 -3.92 -5.85
CA ASP A 51 5.01 -2.71 -5.36
C ASP A 51 4.80 -2.52 -3.85
N VAL A 52 5.01 -3.57 -3.06
CA VAL A 52 5.00 -3.48 -1.60
C VAL A 52 6.43 -3.24 -1.12
N VAL A 53 6.62 -2.13 -0.42
CA VAL A 53 7.93 -1.70 0.08
C VAL A 53 7.94 -1.63 1.60
N HIS A 54 9.14 -1.82 2.18
CA HIS A 54 9.39 -1.54 3.59
C HIS A 54 9.53 -0.02 3.76
N GLY A 55 8.63 0.60 4.53
CA GLY A 55 8.68 2.02 4.88
C GLY A 55 9.66 2.27 6.00
N ASP A 56 9.18 2.20 7.24
CA ASP A 56 9.97 2.48 8.43
C ASP A 56 10.40 1.21 9.16
N ARG A 57 11.58 1.28 9.78
CA ARG A 57 12.08 0.27 10.71
C ARG A 57 12.02 0.80 12.12
N VAL A 58 11.14 0.23 12.94
CA VAL A 58 11.09 0.54 14.38
C VAL A 58 11.82 -0.57 15.13
N THR A 59 12.79 -0.20 15.95
CA THR A 59 13.53 -1.15 16.78
C THR A 59 13.25 -0.89 18.25
N THR A 60 12.80 -1.91 18.98
CA THR A 60 12.50 -1.82 20.41
C THR A 60 13.16 -2.99 21.13
N ARG A 61 13.76 -2.75 22.29
CA ARG A 61 14.29 -3.82 23.15
C ARG A 61 13.24 -4.18 24.20
N GLY A 62 12.85 -5.45 24.23
CA GLY A 62 11.94 -6.01 25.22
C GLY A 62 12.58 -6.11 26.60
N ALA A 63 11.73 -6.21 27.63
CA ALA A 63 12.18 -6.36 29.02
C ALA A 63 12.92 -7.68 29.29
N ASP A 64 12.71 -8.68 28.44
CA ASP A 64 13.38 -9.98 28.40
C ASP A 64 14.72 -9.96 27.64
N GLY A 65 15.14 -8.79 27.13
CA GLY A 65 16.34 -8.63 26.32
C GLY A 65 16.15 -8.96 24.84
N THR A 66 14.94 -9.34 24.40
CA THR A 66 14.64 -9.60 22.98
C THR A 66 14.69 -8.30 22.17
N LEU A 67 15.33 -8.31 21.01
CA LEU A 67 15.30 -7.20 20.07
C LEU A 67 14.11 -7.38 19.12
N GLU A 68 13.10 -6.52 19.22
CA GLU A 68 12.00 -6.46 18.27
C GLU A 68 12.32 -5.47 17.15
N VAL A 69 12.26 -5.94 15.90
CA VAL A 69 12.40 -5.12 14.70
C VAL A 69 11.09 -5.20 13.93
N ARG A 70 10.35 -4.08 13.90
CA ARG A 70 9.14 -3.91 13.08
C ARG A 70 9.47 -3.26 11.76
N TYR A 71 9.06 -3.90 10.67
CA TYR A 71 9.06 -3.32 9.33
C TYR A 71 7.63 -2.89 9.00
N VAL A 72 7.44 -1.60 8.76
CA VAL A 72 6.15 -1.07 8.29
C VAL A 72 6.02 -1.36 6.80
N LEU A 73 4.96 -2.07 6.41
CA LEU A 73 4.66 -2.34 5.00
C LEU A 73 3.73 -1.27 4.44
N ARG A 74 4.01 -0.83 3.22
CA ARG A 74 3.19 0.10 2.44
C ARG A 74 3.30 -0.18 0.95
N PHE A 75 2.34 0.26 0.15
CA PHE A 75 2.53 0.33 -1.29
C PHE A 75 3.50 1.46 -1.65
N GLY A 76 4.24 1.28 -2.74
CA GLY A 76 5.24 2.20 -3.26
C GLY A 76 4.68 3.24 -4.24
N ALA A 77 5.45 3.53 -5.28
CA ALA A 77 5.15 4.59 -6.24
C ALA A 77 3.90 4.32 -7.09
N ASP A 78 3.56 3.04 -7.35
CA ASP A 78 2.39 2.71 -8.16
C ASP A 78 1.08 3.08 -7.46
N PHE A 79 1.07 3.03 -6.12
CA PHE A 79 -0.08 3.49 -5.34
C PHE A 79 -0.32 5.01 -5.50
N GLU A 80 0.75 5.81 -5.41
CA GLU A 80 0.64 7.27 -5.60
C GLU A 80 0.19 7.62 -7.02
N ARG A 81 0.65 6.86 -8.04
CA ARG A 81 0.19 7.00 -9.43
C ARG A 81 -1.30 6.71 -9.56
N VAL A 82 -1.78 5.63 -8.94
CA VAL A 82 -3.20 5.27 -8.94
C VAL A 82 -4.04 6.36 -8.25
N LEU A 83 -3.61 6.87 -7.10
CA LEU A 83 -4.30 7.96 -6.41
C LEU A 83 -4.31 9.26 -7.24
N ALA A 84 -3.21 9.60 -7.89
CA ALA A 84 -3.16 10.73 -8.81
C ALA A 84 -4.18 10.55 -9.95
N ALA A 85 -4.25 9.35 -10.53
CA ALA A 85 -5.18 9.02 -11.58
C ALA A 85 -6.65 9.12 -11.15
N PHE A 86 -6.98 8.75 -9.90
CA PHE A 86 -8.32 8.99 -9.35
C PHE A 86 -8.68 10.48 -9.28
N ARG A 87 -7.72 11.35 -8.93
CA ARG A 87 -7.95 12.80 -8.84
C ARG A 87 -8.14 13.46 -10.21
N THR A 88 -7.40 13.01 -11.22
CA THR A 88 -7.42 13.58 -12.57
C THR A 88 -8.37 12.86 -13.52
N ARG A 89 -8.89 11.68 -13.10
CA ARG A 89 -9.62 10.71 -13.92
C ARG A 89 -8.83 10.26 -15.17
N LYS A 90 -7.50 10.24 -15.09
CA LYS A 90 -6.59 9.89 -16.19
C LYS A 90 -5.32 9.27 -15.65
N PHE A 91 -4.80 8.25 -16.32
CA PHE A 91 -3.43 7.79 -16.10
C PHE A 91 -2.50 8.58 -17.02
N ASP A 92 -1.48 9.20 -16.44
CA ASP A 92 -0.36 9.74 -17.21
C ASP A 92 0.63 8.58 -17.44
N ASP A 93 0.89 8.26 -18.72
CA ASP A 93 1.86 7.23 -19.14
C ASP A 93 3.31 7.65 -18.85
#